data_AF-A0A1Y6D0P5-F1
#
_entry.id   AF-A0A1Y6D0P5-F1
#
_cell.length_a   1.000
_cell.length_b   1.000
_cell.length_c   1.000
_cell.angle_alpha   90.00
_cell.angle_beta   90.00
_cell.angle_gamma   90.00
#
_symmetry.space_group_name_H-M   'P 1'
#
loop_
_entity.id
_entity.type
_entity.pdbx_description
1 polymer ?
#
loop_
_entity_poly.entity_id
_entity_poly.type
_entity_poly.pdbx_seq_one_letter_code
_entity_poly.pdbx_strand_id
1 'polypeptide(L)'
;MDINPIRWGWLAGLALMAAGCGEAEPLDVDHVLSVTDFPFTLSGRPAVTVHLGGDQDNHLSITLRREDIRAGFEACLHCDVTGPVAVDADWRGTHFVHGAPLGTSYFVAIEAIDPATKKATLRVAVDLSAADQSRHIMMDARRFEVSGTDFDHLTQPPKR
;
A
#
# COMPACT_ATOMS: atom_id res chain seq x y z
N MET A 1 57.13 14.68 -28.07
CA MET A 1 57.57 13.99 -26.85
C MET A 1 58.07 15.06 -25.92
N ASP A 2 57.31 15.38 -24.89
CA ASP A 2 57.80 15.71 -23.56
C ASP A 2 56.59 15.79 -22.63
N ILE A 3 56.62 14.92 -21.63
CA ILE A 3 55.55 14.61 -20.69
C ILE A 3 55.79 15.48 -19.48
N ASN A 4 54.83 16.33 -19.11
CA ASN A 4 54.87 17.07 -17.86
C ASN A 4 54.11 16.29 -16.78
N PRO A 5 54.76 15.79 -15.70
CA PRO A 5 54.06 15.05 -14.66
C PRO A 5 53.47 16.00 -13.62
N ILE A 6 52.14 16.10 -13.57
CA ILE A 6 51.42 16.74 -12.48
C ILE A 6 51.57 15.86 -11.23
N ARG A 7 52.21 16.44 -10.22
CA ARG A 7 52.48 15.84 -8.91
C ARG A 7 51.18 15.61 -8.14
N TRP A 8 51.20 14.49 -7.45
CA TRP A 8 50.22 14.01 -6.51
C TRP A 8 50.05 14.97 -5.33
N GLY A 9 48.80 15.18 -4.93
CA GLY A 9 48.44 15.91 -3.71
C GLY A 9 47.13 15.36 -3.18
N TRP A 10 47.26 14.47 -2.20
CA TRP A 10 46.19 13.81 -1.48
C TRP A 10 45.33 14.82 -0.72
N LEU A 11 44.02 14.79 -0.93
CA LEU A 11 43.03 15.18 0.08
C LEU A 11 41.90 14.16 0.05
N ALA A 12 42.15 13.06 0.77
CA ALA A 12 41.09 12.34 1.45
C ALA A 12 40.43 13.31 2.44
N GLY A 13 39.10 13.38 2.45
CA GLY A 13 38.39 14.25 3.39
C GLY A 13 36.88 14.08 3.34
N LEU A 14 36.38 13.22 4.23
CA LEU A 14 34.99 13.13 4.71
C LEU A 14 33.90 12.84 3.67
N ALA A 15 33.73 11.56 3.34
CA ALA A 15 32.37 11.05 3.16
C ALA A 15 31.73 11.01 4.56
N LEU A 16 30.80 11.93 4.82
CA LEU A 16 29.91 11.82 5.98
C LEU A 16 29.19 10.47 5.87
N MET A 17 29.39 9.63 6.89
CA MET A 17 28.53 8.48 7.16
C MET A 17 27.12 9.01 7.42
N ALA A 18 26.25 8.95 6.41
CA ALA A 18 24.81 9.07 6.59
C ALA A 18 24.31 7.75 7.22
N ALA A 19 24.59 7.57 8.51
CA ALA A 19 23.99 6.51 9.30
C ALA A 19 22.72 7.07 9.95
N GLY A 20 21.56 6.56 9.53
CA GLY A 20 20.37 6.54 10.37
C GLY A 20 19.32 7.62 10.13
N CYS A 21 18.95 7.90 8.88
CA CYS A 21 17.56 8.20 8.55
C CYS A 21 17.12 7.13 7.56
N GLY A 22 16.32 6.16 8.01
CA GLY A 22 15.82 5.10 7.13
C GLY A 22 14.95 5.73 6.04
N GLU A 23 15.48 5.80 4.82
CA GLU A 23 14.70 6.16 3.63
C GLU A 23 13.66 5.05 3.40
N ALA A 24 12.40 5.42 3.15
CA ALA A 24 11.36 4.43 3.00
C ALA A 24 11.60 3.59 1.73
N GLU A 25 11.38 2.29 1.87
CA GLU A 25 11.51 1.33 0.79
C GLU A 25 10.30 1.44 -0.16
N PRO A 26 10.48 1.42 -1.49
CA PRO A 26 9.34 1.40 -2.39
C PRO A 26 8.58 0.06 -2.27
N LEU A 27 7.29 0.15 -2.01
CA LEU A 27 6.33 -0.95 -2.15
C LEU A 27 5.88 -1.03 -3.60
N ASP A 28 6.31 -2.07 -4.30
CA ASP A 28 6.01 -2.25 -5.73
C ASP A 28 4.97 -3.35 -5.93
N VAL A 29 3.70 -2.96 -5.91
CA VAL A 29 2.56 -3.80 -6.24
C VAL A 29 1.87 -3.25 -7.49
N ASP A 30 1.63 -4.07 -8.49
CA ASP A 30 1.23 -3.65 -9.84
C ASP A 30 -0.14 -4.18 -10.29
N HIS A 31 -0.73 -5.12 -9.54
CA HIS A 31 -2.02 -5.72 -9.88
C HIS A 31 -2.83 -6.12 -8.63
N VAL A 32 -4.10 -6.43 -8.85
CA VAL A 32 -4.97 -7.07 -7.85
C VAL A 32 -4.64 -8.57 -7.83
N LEU A 33 -4.20 -9.06 -6.67
CA LEU A 33 -3.92 -10.47 -6.44
C LEU A 33 -5.22 -11.25 -6.21
N SER A 34 -6.09 -10.73 -5.34
CA SER A 34 -7.40 -11.33 -5.06
C SER A 34 -8.31 -10.38 -4.29
N VAL A 35 -9.61 -10.70 -4.29
CA VAL A 35 -10.60 -10.10 -3.40
C VAL A 35 -11.30 -11.19 -2.59
N THR A 36 -11.35 -11.02 -1.27
CA THR A 36 -11.90 -12.03 -0.35
C THR A 36 -13.39 -12.30 -0.59
N ASP A 37 -13.77 -13.57 -0.50
CA ASP A 37 -15.12 -14.08 -0.78
C ASP A 37 -15.83 -14.70 0.44
N PHE A 38 -15.24 -14.57 1.63
CA PHE A 38 -15.77 -15.10 2.88
C PHE A 38 -16.31 -13.99 3.78
N PRO A 39 -17.26 -14.30 4.69
CA PRO A 39 -17.81 -13.32 5.61
C PRO A 39 -16.79 -12.95 6.70
N PHE A 40 -16.50 -11.67 6.81
CA PHE A 40 -15.74 -11.11 7.92
C PHE A 40 -16.16 -9.65 8.17
N THR A 41 -15.60 -9.04 9.22
CA THR A 41 -16.01 -7.70 9.66
C THR A 41 -14.84 -6.77 9.93
N LEU A 42 -15.02 -5.49 9.61
CA LEU A 42 -14.18 -4.38 10.07
C LEU A 42 -14.99 -3.52 11.05
N SER A 43 -14.52 -3.42 12.30
CA SER A 43 -15.22 -2.70 13.37
C SER A 43 -16.68 -3.17 13.58
N GLY A 44 -16.94 -4.48 13.46
CA GLY A 44 -18.27 -5.07 13.62
C GLY A 44 -19.21 -4.92 12.43
N ARG A 45 -18.76 -4.35 11.30
CA ARG A 45 -19.54 -4.21 10.05
C ARG A 45 -19.01 -5.13 8.96
N PRO A 46 -19.87 -5.69 8.08
CA PRO A 46 -19.42 -6.53 6.97
C PRO A 46 -18.35 -5.85 6.14
N ALA A 47 -17.29 -6.58 5.81
CA ALA A 47 -16.13 -6.05 5.11
C ALA A 47 -15.71 -6.94 3.92
N VAL A 48 -14.80 -6.40 3.12
CA VAL A 48 -14.10 -7.07 2.03
C VAL A 48 -12.66 -6.60 1.99
N THR A 49 -11.72 -7.50 1.70
CA THR A 49 -10.30 -7.19 1.57
C THR A 49 -9.88 -7.37 0.13
N VAL A 50 -9.17 -6.36 -0.38
CA VAL A 50 -8.49 -6.40 -1.68
C VAL A 50 -7.00 -6.58 -1.39
N HIS A 51 -6.43 -7.65 -1.92
CA HIS A 51 -4.99 -7.90 -1.88
C HIS A 51 -4.37 -7.42 -3.19
N LEU A 52 -3.34 -6.59 -3.11
CA LEU A 52 -2.56 -6.09 -4.23
C LEU A 52 -1.14 -6.61 -4.14
N GLY A 53 -0.52 -7.02 -5.24
CA GLY A 53 0.88 -7.48 -5.24
C GLY A 53 1.06 -8.87 -5.82
N GLY A 54 2.21 -9.49 -5.53
CA GLY A 54 2.68 -10.68 -6.25
C GLY A 54 2.21 -12.01 -5.65
N ASP A 55 2.33 -12.15 -4.33
CA ASP A 55 2.02 -13.41 -3.63
C ASP A 55 1.58 -13.14 -2.17
N GLN A 56 1.29 -14.21 -1.43
CA GLN A 56 0.82 -14.11 -0.04
C GLN A 56 1.85 -13.54 0.94
N ASP A 57 3.14 -13.50 0.59
CA ASP A 57 4.22 -12.98 1.44
C ASP A 57 4.67 -11.57 1.01
N ASN A 58 4.19 -11.09 -0.14
CA ASN A 58 4.54 -9.80 -0.76
C ASN A 58 3.28 -9.13 -1.33
N HIS A 59 2.44 -8.63 -0.43
CA HIS A 59 1.17 -8.00 -0.77
C HIS A 59 0.80 -6.84 0.15
N LEU A 60 -0.07 -5.98 -0.38
CA LEU A 60 -0.77 -4.92 0.32
C LEU A 60 -2.23 -5.35 0.50
N SER A 61 -2.72 -5.31 1.73
CA SER A 61 -4.09 -5.62 2.11
C SER A 61 -4.87 -4.34 2.38
N ILE A 62 -6.00 -4.19 1.70
CA ILE A 62 -6.92 -3.06 1.87
C ILE A 62 -8.28 -3.60 2.25
N THR A 63 -8.65 -3.42 3.51
CA THR A 63 -9.93 -3.85 4.03
C THR A 63 -10.92 -2.70 4.05
N LEU A 64 -12.05 -2.86 3.36
CA LEU A 64 -13.13 -1.88 3.24
C LEU A 64 -14.41 -2.40 3.86
N ARG A 65 -15.19 -1.54 4.48
CA ARG A 65 -16.59 -1.86 4.82
C ARG A 65 -17.42 -1.97 3.54
N ARG A 66 -18.28 -2.98 3.45
CA ARG A 66 -19.10 -3.23 2.25
C ARG A 66 -20.09 -2.11 1.96
N GLU A 67 -20.59 -1.43 2.99
CA GLU A 67 -21.52 -0.29 2.85
C GLU A 67 -20.89 0.94 2.18
N ASP A 68 -19.57 1.01 2.16
CA ASP A 68 -18.79 2.12 1.60
C ASP A 68 -18.32 1.85 0.15
N ILE A 69 -18.59 0.65 -0.38
CA ILE A 69 -18.20 0.25 -1.74
C ILE A 69 -19.13 0.90 -2.75
N ARG A 70 -18.75 2.09 -3.22
CA ARG A 70 -19.43 2.85 -4.26
C ARG A 70 -18.45 3.73 -5.02
N ALA A 71 -18.75 4.00 -6.28
CA ALA A 71 -17.98 4.97 -7.06
C ALA A 71 -17.97 6.34 -6.36
N GLY A 72 -16.81 7.00 -6.34
CA GLY A 72 -16.58 8.26 -5.63
C GLY A 72 -16.32 8.12 -4.13
N PHE A 73 -16.22 6.91 -3.59
CA PHE A 73 -15.74 6.71 -2.22
C PHE A 73 -14.26 7.12 -2.11
N GLU A 74 -13.91 7.81 -1.02
CA GLU A 74 -12.54 8.19 -0.68
C GLU A 74 -12.32 8.09 0.84
N ALA A 75 -11.14 7.63 1.25
CA ALA A 75 -10.71 7.59 2.63
C ALA A 75 -9.21 7.88 2.76
N CYS A 76 -8.83 8.60 3.82
CA CYS A 76 -7.46 9.00 4.12
C CYS A 76 -7.15 8.87 5.62
N LEU A 77 -5.94 8.44 5.99
CA LEU A 77 -5.57 8.24 7.41
C LEU A 77 -5.38 9.55 8.19
N HIS A 78 -4.95 10.64 7.55
CA HIS A 78 -4.90 11.96 8.21
C HIS A 78 -6.29 12.48 8.63
N CYS A 79 -7.34 11.70 8.38
CA CYS A 79 -8.74 12.06 8.47
C CYS A 79 -9.51 11.26 9.54
N ASP A 80 -9.07 10.05 9.98
CA ASP A 80 -9.71 9.33 11.11
C ASP A 80 -8.92 8.07 11.57
N VAL A 81 -8.83 7.83 12.88
CA VAL A 81 -8.17 6.64 13.48
C VAL A 81 -9.13 5.44 13.55
N THR A 82 -10.43 5.66 13.30
CA THR A 82 -11.50 4.64 13.32
C THR A 82 -12.26 4.51 12.00
N GLY A 83 -11.53 4.75 10.90
CA GLY A 83 -12.10 4.87 9.56
C GLY A 83 -12.77 3.60 9.01
N PRO A 84 -13.47 3.74 7.87
CA PRO A 84 -14.08 2.62 7.12
C PRO A 84 -13.06 1.72 6.41
N VAL A 85 -11.76 1.97 6.60
CA VAL A 85 -10.65 1.32 5.91
C VAL A 85 -9.59 0.88 6.91
N ALA A 86 -9.06 -0.33 6.73
CA ALA A 86 -7.81 -0.78 7.35
C ALA A 86 -6.80 -1.14 6.25
N VAL A 87 -5.53 -0.81 6.46
CA VAL A 87 -4.47 -1.00 5.47
C VAL A 87 -3.22 -1.57 6.14
N ASP A 88 -2.77 -2.72 5.67
CA ASP A 88 -1.57 -3.41 6.15
C ASP A 88 -0.86 -4.10 4.98
N ALA A 89 0.40 -4.47 5.14
CA ALA A 89 1.16 -5.14 4.10
C ALA A 89 2.13 -6.16 4.68
N ASP A 90 2.28 -7.29 4.01
CA ASP A 90 3.42 -8.18 4.21
C ASP A 90 4.38 -7.96 3.05
N TRP A 91 5.62 -7.57 3.37
CA TRP A 91 6.63 -7.24 2.38
C TRP A 91 8.00 -7.74 2.78
N ARG A 92 8.57 -8.63 1.97
CA ARG A 92 9.91 -9.22 2.19
C ARG A 92 10.07 -9.80 3.60
N GLY A 93 9.06 -10.53 4.06
CA GLY A 93 9.06 -11.20 5.37
C GLY A 93 8.91 -10.25 6.57
N THR A 94 8.36 -9.05 6.38
CA THR A 94 8.02 -8.14 7.48
C THR A 94 6.61 -7.64 7.30
N HIS A 95 5.89 -7.59 8.42
CA HIS A 95 4.53 -7.04 8.49
C HIS A 95 4.59 -5.55 8.77
N PHE A 96 3.89 -4.78 7.96
CA PHE A 96 3.79 -3.32 8.02
C PHE A 96 2.35 -2.95 8.28
N VAL A 97 2.15 -2.05 9.23
CA VAL A 97 0.82 -1.56 9.60
C VAL A 97 0.80 -0.04 9.54
N HIS A 98 -0.40 0.50 9.37
CA HIS A 98 -0.65 1.88 9.71
C HIS A 98 -0.70 2.02 11.25
N GLY A 99 0.02 2.99 11.82
CA GLY A 99 0.05 3.17 13.28
C GLY A 99 0.87 4.38 13.74
N ALA A 100 0.36 5.10 14.75
CA ALA A 100 1.08 6.18 15.45
C ALA A 100 2.27 5.59 16.26
N PRO A 101 3.41 6.30 16.41
CA PRO A 101 3.64 7.75 16.39
C PRO A 101 4.35 8.31 15.15
N LEU A 102 4.68 7.50 14.15
CA LEU A 102 5.32 7.97 12.92
C LEU A 102 4.26 8.27 11.87
N GLY A 103 4.51 9.28 11.03
CA GLY A 103 3.62 9.85 10.03
C GLY A 103 3.21 8.92 8.88
N THR A 104 2.90 7.66 9.18
CA THR A 104 2.24 6.71 8.29
C THR A 104 0.95 7.32 7.76
N SER A 105 0.60 6.99 6.53
CA SER A 105 -0.58 7.51 5.87
C SER A 105 -1.13 6.50 4.87
N TYR A 106 -2.40 6.61 4.55
CA TYR A 106 -2.96 5.95 3.39
C TYR A 106 -3.95 6.88 2.69
N PHE A 107 -4.16 6.60 1.41
CA PHE A 107 -5.26 7.10 0.61
C PHE A 107 -5.87 5.91 -0.15
N VAL A 108 -7.18 5.74 -0.06
CA VAL A 108 -7.92 4.73 -0.81
C VAL A 108 -9.15 5.39 -1.42
N ALA A 109 -9.32 5.24 -2.73
CA ALA A 109 -10.50 5.71 -3.44
C ALA A 109 -11.04 4.65 -4.41
N ILE A 110 -12.35 4.61 -4.56
CA ILE A 110 -13.05 3.85 -5.60
C ILE A 110 -13.45 4.85 -6.68
N GLU A 111 -12.63 4.99 -7.72
CA GLU A 111 -12.86 5.98 -8.78
C GLU A 111 -14.04 5.59 -9.67
N ALA A 112 -14.21 4.30 -9.96
CA ALA A 112 -15.27 3.80 -10.83
C ALA A 112 -15.74 2.39 -10.43
N ILE A 113 -17.03 2.12 -10.66
CA ILE A 113 -17.64 0.78 -10.61
C ILE A 113 -18.53 0.66 -11.85
N ASP A 114 -18.25 -0.32 -12.69
CA ASP A 114 -19.03 -0.65 -13.88
C ASP A 114 -19.53 -2.10 -13.80
N PRO A 115 -20.80 -2.30 -13.40
CA PRO A 115 -21.42 -3.62 -13.36
C PRO A 115 -21.59 -4.27 -14.74
N ALA A 116 -21.66 -3.50 -15.82
CA ALA A 116 -21.87 -4.04 -17.17
C ALA A 116 -20.60 -4.74 -17.68
N THR A 117 -19.43 -4.16 -17.39
CA THR A 117 -18.13 -4.75 -17.75
C THR A 117 -17.49 -5.56 -16.62
N LYS A 118 -18.12 -5.58 -15.43
CA LYS A 118 -17.59 -6.19 -14.20
C LYS A 118 -16.20 -5.68 -13.85
N LYS A 119 -16.05 -4.35 -13.82
CA LYS A 119 -14.79 -3.69 -13.51
C LYS A 119 -14.97 -2.63 -12.43
N ALA A 120 -14.00 -2.50 -11.55
CA ALA A 120 -13.87 -1.38 -10.63
C ALA A 120 -12.44 -0.85 -10.66
N THR A 121 -12.29 0.47 -10.51
CA THR A 121 -10.98 1.14 -10.46
C THR A 121 -10.76 1.67 -9.07
N LEU A 122 -9.69 1.18 -8.44
CA LEU A 122 -9.21 1.67 -7.15
C LEU A 122 -8.01 2.59 -7.37
N ARG A 123 -7.89 3.64 -6.56
CA ARG A 123 -6.68 4.46 -6.46
C ARG A 123 -6.16 4.39 -5.03
N VAL A 124 -4.91 3.96 -4.89
CA VAL A 124 -4.32 3.62 -3.59
C VAL A 124 -2.95 4.28 -3.45
N ALA A 125 -2.69 4.90 -2.31
CA ALA A 125 -1.36 5.33 -1.87
C ALA A 125 -1.15 4.92 -0.42
N VAL A 126 0.06 4.54 -0.04
CA VAL A 126 0.38 4.13 1.34
C VAL A 126 1.77 4.59 1.77
N ASP A 127 1.90 4.85 3.07
CA ASP A 127 3.14 4.99 3.81
C ASP A 127 2.94 4.21 5.12
N LEU A 128 3.62 3.07 5.25
CA LEU A 128 3.44 2.12 6.36
C LEU A 128 4.77 1.87 7.06
N SER A 129 4.71 1.53 8.35
CA SER A 129 5.89 1.21 9.16
C SER A 129 5.80 -0.19 9.74
N ALA A 130 6.95 -0.85 9.88
CA ALA A 130 7.06 -2.04 10.70
C ALA A 130 6.78 -1.71 12.17
N ALA A 131 6.32 -2.70 12.95
CA ALA A 131 5.96 -2.48 14.36
C ALA A 131 7.11 -1.96 15.23
N ASP A 132 8.35 -2.35 14.92
CA ASP A 132 9.57 -1.89 15.59
C ASP A 132 10.09 -0.55 15.05
N GLN A 133 9.40 0.03 14.06
CA GLN A 133 9.74 1.30 13.40
C GLN A 133 11.12 1.31 12.72
N SER A 134 11.72 0.15 12.51
CA SER A 134 13.03 0.03 11.87
C SER A 134 12.95 0.18 10.35
N ARG A 135 11.77 -0.06 9.78
CA ARG A 135 11.52 -0.10 8.34
C ARG A 135 10.25 0.65 8.00
N HIS A 136 10.31 1.34 6.86
CA HIS A 136 9.20 2.05 6.26
C HIS A 136 9.03 1.57 4.83
N ILE A 137 7.79 1.46 4.38
CA ILE A 137 7.47 1.21 2.97
C ILE A 137 6.52 2.29 2.46
N MET A 138 6.69 2.69 1.21
CA MET A 138 5.83 3.69 0.58
C MET A 138 5.40 3.29 -0.83
N MET A 139 4.19 3.68 -1.20
CA MET A 139 3.68 3.58 -2.55
C MET A 139 2.94 4.88 -2.89
N ASP A 140 3.40 5.58 -3.91
CA ASP A 140 2.67 6.69 -4.50
C ASP A 140 1.33 6.25 -5.07
N ALA A 141 0.41 7.20 -5.23
CA ALA A 141 -0.94 6.94 -5.73
C ALA A 141 -0.92 6.17 -7.07
N ARG A 142 -1.35 4.90 -7.04
CA ARG A 142 -1.42 4.00 -8.20
C ARG A 142 -2.85 3.51 -8.40
N ARG A 143 -3.21 3.23 -9.66
CA ARG A 143 -4.51 2.67 -10.03
C ARG A 143 -4.45 1.16 -10.15
N PHE A 144 -5.49 0.50 -9.66
CA PHE A 144 -5.68 -0.94 -9.73
C PHE A 144 -7.05 -1.26 -10.31
N GLU A 145 -7.11 -2.20 -11.24
CA GLU A 145 -8.36 -2.70 -11.79
C GLU A 145 -8.76 -3.99 -11.09
N VAL A 146 -9.92 -3.98 -10.43
CA VAL A 146 -10.58 -5.19 -9.94
C VAL A 146 -11.55 -5.65 -11.04
N SER A 147 -11.48 -6.92 -11.44
CA SER A 147 -12.29 -7.42 -12.55
C SER A 147 -12.78 -8.86 -12.34
N GLY A 148 -13.73 -9.29 -13.17
CA GLY A 148 -14.17 -10.69 -13.22
C GLY A 148 -14.79 -11.18 -11.91
N THR A 149 -14.29 -12.29 -11.37
CA THR A 149 -14.80 -12.87 -10.11
C THR A 149 -14.48 -11.98 -8.91
N ASP A 150 -13.31 -11.33 -8.90
CA ASP A 150 -12.93 -10.41 -7.82
C ASP A 150 -13.84 -9.18 -7.77
N PHE A 151 -14.38 -8.75 -8.92
CA PHE A 151 -15.41 -7.71 -8.96
C PHE A 151 -16.70 -8.17 -8.27
N ASP A 152 -17.12 -9.42 -8.51
CA ASP A 152 -18.29 -9.97 -7.85
C ASP A 152 -18.05 -10.06 -6.32
N HIS A 153 -16.86 -10.49 -5.89
CA HIS A 153 -16.49 -10.53 -4.46
C HIS A 153 -16.46 -9.15 -3.81
N LEU A 154 -15.97 -8.14 -4.54
CA LEU A 154 -15.94 -6.75 -4.09
C LEU A 154 -17.36 -6.22 -3.89
N THR A 155 -18.24 -6.41 -4.87
CA THR A 155 -19.54 -5.71 -4.93
C THR A 155 -20.70 -6.48 -4.31
N GLN A 156 -20.57 -7.79 -4.11
CA GLN A 156 -21.65 -8.64 -3.62
C GLN A 156 -21.31 -9.26 -2.25
N PRO A 157 -22.31 -9.45 -1.39
CA PRO A 157 -22.11 -10.22 -0.16
C PRO A 157 -21.60 -11.63 -0.48
N PRO A 158 -20.75 -12.21 0.37
CA PRO A 158 -20.28 -13.58 0.20
C PRO A 158 -21.47 -14.55 0.23
N LYS A 159 -21.45 -15.53 -0.67
CA LYS A 159 -22.50 -16.56 -0.74
C LYS A 159 -22.40 -17.46 0.50
N ARG A 160 -23.54 -17.72 1.13
CA ARG A 160 -23.65 -18.67 2.25
C ARG A 160 -23.70 -20.10 1.77
#